data_AF-A0A8X6V727-F1
#
_entry.id   AF-A0A8X6V727-F1
#
_cell.length_a   1.000
_cell.length_b   1.000
_cell.length_c   1.000
_cell.angle_alpha   90.00
_cell.angle_beta   90.00
_cell.angle_gamma   90.00
#
_symmetry.space_group_name_H-M   'P 1'
#
loop_
_entity.id
_entity.type
_entity.pdbx_description
1 polymer ?
#
loop_
_entity_poly.entity_id
_entity_poly.type
_entity_poly.pdbx_seq_one_letter_code
_entity_poly.pdbx_strand_id
1 'polypeptide(L)'
;MDEQLKALLEGINALKNIIGNVEKRQEELRNILEKKIEQVEERYERLAGNFSLISQRVEDFEKKLLDSGNAANERKFVPAAQVSLPASPVSVKLYTYDGKPTGRCTRFNLTLTDTELLNLNSLYNALDLRFGQKFSKDYVSLQMKTRRQKPEESLQEYAFEMQRLTTLAFSDFSANVREMISLEYFVDGLKDEEIQMAVRMAVFKDFKYALLYSLKIEAATQASCIDRHSIREARVMTDEPCESRCIKEIEKMKEEMQALISQRQNRRRGSITCWGCGESGHLRSNCPRNKKEDHSTKCWGCWWSRIHKK
;
A
#
# COMPACT_ATOMS: atom_id res chain seq x y z
N MET A 1 -44.14 42.00 -44.09
CA MET A 1 -44.94 41.13 -43.21
C MET A 1 -44.93 39.69 -43.73
N ASP A 2 -45.31 39.43 -44.98
CA ASP A 2 -45.43 38.06 -45.50
C ASP A 2 -44.11 37.28 -45.61
N GLU A 3 -43.00 37.94 -45.90
CA GLU A 3 -41.68 37.29 -46.03
C GLU A 3 -41.12 36.82 -44.68
N GLN A 4 -41.32 37.62 -43.62
CA GLN A 4 -40.95 37.25 -42.26
C GLN A 4 -41.80 36.09 -41.75
N LEU A 5 -43.09 36.05 -42.11
CA LEU A 5 -43.97 34.94 -41.75
C LEU A 5 -43.56 33.62 -42.43
N LYS A 6 -43.14 33.67 -43.70
CA LYS A 6 -42.59 32.52 -44.42
C LYS A 6 -41.30 31.99 -43.79
N ALA A 7 -40.36 32.88 -43.46
CA ALA A 7 -39.12 32.49 -42.80
C ALA A 7 -39.38 31.85 -41.41
N LEU A 8 -40.36 32.35 -40.66
CA LEU A 8 -40.77 31.75 -39.38
C LEU A 8 -41.40 30.37 -39.56
N LEU A 9 -42.24 30.18 -40.58
CA LEU A 9 -42.84 28.88 -40.91
C LEU A 9 -41.78 27.84 -41.32
N GLU A 10 -40.79 28.25 -42.11
CA GLU A 10 -39.65 27.41 -42.48
C GLU A 10 -38.82 27.02 -41.24
N GLY A 11 -38.56 27.97 -40.34
CA GLY A 11 -37.88 27.70 -39.07
C GLY A 11 -38.63 26.72 -38.18
N ILE A 12 -39.96 26.84 -38.08
CA ILE A 12 -40.82 25.91 -37.33
C ILE A 12 -40.76 24.51 -37.94
N ASN A 13 -40.78 24.40 -39.27
CA ASN A 13 -40.69 23.10 -39.95
C ASN A 13 -39.31 22.45 -39.77
N ALA A 14 -38.23 23.23 -39.79
CA ALA A 14 -36.88 22.74 -39.49
C ALA A 14 -36.78 22.22 -38.05
N LEU A 15 -37.35 22.95 -37.08
CA LEU A 15 -37.39 22.51 -35.67
C LEU A 15 -38.21 21.23 -35.49
N LYS A 16 -39.36 21.11 -36.16
CA LYS A 16 -40.17 19.86 -36.15
C LYS A 16 -39.38 18.66 -36.67
N ASN A 17 -38.61 18.84 -37.75
CA ASN A 17 -37.75 17.79 -38.28
C ASN A 17 -36.62 17.41 -37.30
N ILE A 18 -36.01 18.38 -36.63
CA ILE A 18 -34.98 18.12 -35.61
C ILE A 18 -35.58 17.34 -34.44
N ILE A 19 -36.74 17.76 -33.93
CA ILE A 19 -37.45 17.07 -32.84
C ILE A 19 -37.75 15.62 -33.23
N GLY A 20 -38.31 15.38 -34.42
CA GLY A 20 -38.58 14.03 -34.90
C GLY A 20 -37.32 13.16 -35.03
N ASN A 21 -36.19 13.75 -35.42
CA ASN A 21 -34.91 13.02 -35.46
C ASN A 21 -34.37 12.69 -34.05
N VAL A 22 -34.54 13.61 -33.09
CA VAL A 22 -34.18 13.37 -31.68
C VAL A 22 -35.04 12.27 -31.08
N GLU A 23 -36.35 12.28 -31.32
CA GLU A 23 -37.27 11.24 -30.86
C GLU A 23 -36.91 9.86 -31.42
N LYS A 24 -36.59 9.76 -32.72
CA LYS A 24 -36.10 8.52 -33.33
C LYS A 24 -34.82 8.02 -32.66
N ARG A 25 -33.87 8.92 -32.41
CA ARG A 25 -32.61 8.56 -31.77
C ARG A 25 -32.77 8.17 -30.30
N GLN A 26 -33.73 8.78 -29.60
CA GLN A 26 -34.12 8.36 -28.25
C GLN A 26 -34.71 6.94 -28.25
N GLU A 27 -35.54 6.61 -29.23
CA GLU A 27 -36.11 5.27 -29.38
C GLU A 27 -35.05 4.22 -29.73
N GLU A 28 -34.11 4.54 -30.63
CA GLU A 28 -32.96 3.67 -30.93
C GLU A 28 -32.12 3.39 -29.68
N LEU A 29 -31.85 4.42 -28.87
CA LEU A 29 -31.07 4.26 -27.63
C LEU A 29 -31.84 3.46 -26.57
N ARG A 30 -33.16 3.63 -26.44
CA ARG A 30 -34.00 2.79 -25.56
C ARG A 30 -33.89 1.32 -25.96
N ASN A 31 -34.07 1.01 -27.23
CA ASN A 31 -33.97 -0.37 -27.74
C ASN A 31 -32.59 -0.99 -27.51
N ILE A 32 -31.51 -0.21 -27.67
CA ILE A 32 -30.15 -0.68 -27.37
C ILE A 32 -29.95 -0.95 -25.87
N LEU A 33 -30.50 -0.09 -25.01
CA LEU A 33 -30.42 -0.24 -23.56
C LEU A 33 -31.18 -1.49 -23.10
N GLU A 34 -32.41 -1.68 -23.57
CA GLU A 34 -33.23 -2.86 -23.24
C GLU A 34 -32.51 -4.16 -23.65
N LYS A 35 -31.97 -4.22 -24.86
CA LYS A 35 -31.19 -5.37 -25.32
C LYS A 35 -29.93 -5.62 -24.49
N LYS A 36 -29.27 -4.57 -24.00
CA LYS A 36 -28.11 -4.71 -23.12
C LYS A 36 -28.49 -5.18 -21.71
N ILE A 37 -29.64 -4.74 -21.20
CA ILE A 37 -30.16 -5.20 -19.91
C ILE A 37 -30.45 -6.71 -19.99
N GLU A 38 -31.15 -7.16 -21.04
CA GLU A 38 -31.44 -8.57 -21.27
C GLU A 38 -30.15 -9.43 -21.35
N GLN A 39 -29.11 -8.94 -22.05
CA GLN A 39 -27.81 -9.61 -22.09
C GLN A 39 -27.11 -9.71 -20.73
N VAL A 40 -27.30 -8.72 -19.85
CA VAL A 40 -26.71 -8.72 -18.51
C VAL A 40 -27.49 -9.67 -17.60
N GLU A 41 -28.81 -9.68 -17.68
CA GLU A 41 -29.66 -10.62 -16.93
C GLU A 41 -29.34 -12.07 -17.28
N GLU A 42 -29.17 -12.37 -18.58
CA GLU A 42 -28.78 -13.71 -19.03
C GLU A 42 -27.40 -14.15 -18.51
N ARG A 43 -26.45 -13.19 -18.39
CA ARG A 43 -25.14 -13.45 -17.78
C ARG A 43 -25.24 -13.65 -16.27
N TYR A 44 -26.11 -12.91 -15.60
CA TYR A 44 -26.34 -13.04 -14.16
C TYR A 44 -26.91 -14.41 -13.82
N GLU A 45 -27.92 -14.88 -14.55
CA GLU A 45 -28.51 -16.21 -14.36
C GLU A 45 -27.47 -17.34 -14.57
N ARG A 46 -26.62 -17.22 -15.59
CA ARG A 46 -25.50 -18.16 -15.80
C ARG A 46 -24.52 -18.19 -14.63
N LEU A 47 -24.20 -17.02 -14.06
CA LEU A 47 -23.33 -16.93 -12.88
C LEU A 47 -24.01 -17.47 -11.62
N ALA A 48 -25.31 -17.23 -11.44
CA ALA A 48 -26.09 -17.77 -10.33
C ALA A 48 -26.15 -19.30 -10.36
N GLY A 49 -26.32 -19.90 -11.55
CA GLY A 49 -26.24 -21.35 -11.74
C GLY A 49 -24.85 -21.92 -11.41
N ASN A 50 -23.77 -21.22 -11.76
CA ASN A 50 -22.43 -21.62 -11.37
C ASN A 50 -22.21 -21.53 -9.85
N PHE A 51 -22.80 -20.53 -9.19
CA PHE A 51 -22.72 -20.38 -7.74
C PHE A 51 -23.47 -21.51 -7.02
N SER A 52 -24.64 -21.93 -7.51
CA SER A 52 -25.37 -23.06 -6.91
C SER A 52 -24.58 -24.37 -6.99
N LEU A 53 -23.89 -24.62 -8.11
CA LEU A 53 -23.03 -25.80 -8.29
C LEU A 53 -21.81 -25.77 -7.35
N ILE A 54 -21.25 -24.59 -7.10
CA ILE A 54 -20.16 -24.40 -6.14
C ILE A 54 -20.67 -24.64 -4.72
N SER A 55 -21.82 -24.08 -4.34
CA SER A 55 -22.43 -24.30 -3.02
C SER A 55 -22.72 -25.79 -2.78
N GLN A 56 -23.28 -26.49 -3.75
CA GLN A 56 -23.55 -27.93 -3.63
C GLN A 56 -22.25 -28.75 -3.47
N ARG A 57 -21.18 -28.36 -4.18
CA ARG A 57 -19.85 -28.98 -4.00
C ARG A 57 -19.24 -28.72 -2.63
N VAL A 58 -19.45 -27.54 -2.06
CA VAL A 58 -18.98 -27.20 -0.70
C VAL A 58 -19.72 -28.06 0.33
N GLU A 59 -21.04 -28.19 0.22
CA GLU A 59 -21.85 -29.05 1.10
C GLU A 59 -21.44 -30.53 1.02
N ASP A 60 -21.16 -31.04 -0.20
CA ASP A 60 -20.66 -32.40 -0.39
C ASP A 60 -19.27 -32.61 0.22
N PHE A 61 -18.42 -31.57 0.20
CA PHE A 61 -17.09 -31.61 0.79
C PHE A 61 -17.16 -31.60 2.33
N GLU A 62 -18.05 -30.79 2.90
CA GLU A 62 -18.31 -30.74 4.35
C GLU A 62 -18.82 -32.08 4.89
N LYS A 63 -19.75 -32.74 4.18
CA LYS A 63 -20.23 -34.08 4.54
C LYS A 63 -19.08 -35.10 4.56
N LYS A 64 -18.20 -35.08 3.56
CA LYS A 64 -17.03 -35.98 3.51
C LYS A 64 -16.06 -35.76 4.66
N LEU A 65 -15.89 -34.52 5.11
CA LEU A 65 -15.05 -34.21 6.27
C LEU A 65 -15.67 -34.78 7.56
N LEU A 66 -16.98 -34.63 7.75
CA LEU A 66 -17.71 -35.19 8.91
C LEU A 66 -17.62 -36.73 8.95
N ASP A 67 -17.80 -37.40 7.82
CA ASP A 67 -17.71 -38.87 7.74
C ASP A 67 -16.28 -39.38 8.02
N SER A 68 -15.25 -38.63 7.60
CA SER A 68 -13.85 -38.98 7.87
C SER A 68 -13.44 -38.80 9.34
N GLY A 69 -14.06 -37.85 10.05
CA GLY A 69 -13.84 -37.63 11.48
C GLY A 69 -14.48 -38.71 12.36
N ASN A 70 -15.65 -39.20 11.99
CA ASN A 70 -16.37 -40.24 12.73
C ASN A 70 -15.68 -41.62 12.64
N ALA A 71 -15.06 -41.95 11.49
CA ALA A 71 -14.32 -43.20 11.31
C ALA A 71 -13.04 -43.31 12.18
N ALA A 72 -12.48 -42.19 12.65
CA ALA A 72 -11.31 -42.17 13.53
C ALA A 72 -11.65 -42.41 15.01
N ASN A 73 -12.92 -42.19 15.42
CA ASN A 73 -13.31 -42.19 16.83
C ASN A 73 -13.90 -43.53 17.34
N GLU A 74 -14.09 -44.53 16.48
CA GLU A 74 -14.65 -45.83 16.88
C GLU A 74 -13.61 -46.88 17.32
N ARG A 75 -12.31 -46.54 17.39
CA ARG A 75 -11.29 -47.47 17.90
C ARG A 75 -11.14 -47.38 19.42
N LYS A 76 -11.97 -48.20 20.08
CA LYS A 76 -11.76 -48.86 21.38
C LYS A 76 -11.56 -47.95 22.62
N PHE A 77 -12.63 -47.82 23.41
CA PHE A 77 -12.49 -47.63 24.86
C PHE A 77 -13.21 -48.80 25.57
N VAL A 78 -12.42 -49.73 26.12
CA VAL A 78 -12.90 -50.81 27.01
C VAL A 78 -12.74 -50.30 28.45
N PRO A 79 -13.74 -50.37 29.33
CA PRO A 79 -13.61 -49.89 30.69
C PRO A 79 -12.89 -50.96 31.52
N ALA A 80 -11.65 -50.70 31.89
CA ALA A 80 -10.93 -51.51 32.85
C ALA A 80 -10.27 -50.64 33.91
N ALA A 81 -10.41 -51.09 35.15
CA ALA A 81 -9.76 -50.65 36.37
C ALA A 81 -10.41 -49.47 37.13
N GLN A 82 -11.08 -49.86 38.22
CA GLN A 82 -11.05 -49.12 39.48
C GLN A 82 -9.59 -48.75 39.79
N VAL A 83 -9.25 -47.46 39.75
CA VAL A 83 -8.01 -46.95 40.31
C VAL A 83 -8.36 -45.77 41.18
N SER A 84 -8.06 -45.93 42.47
CA SER A 84 -8.18 -44.91 43.51
C SER A 84 -7.38 -43.67 43.12
N LEU A 85 -8.05 -42.50 43.16
CA LEU A 85 -7.48 -41.19 42.88
C LEU A 85 -6.46 -40.76 43.95
N PRO A 86 -5.31 -40.19 43.57
CA PRO A 86 -4.65 -39.18 44.36
C PRO A 86 -4.99 -37.79 43.81
N ALA A 87 -5.43 -36.91 44.71
CA ALA A 87 -5.71 -35.51 44.45
C ALA A 87 -4.46 -34.75 43.96
N SER A 88 -4.42 -34.41 42.68
CA SER A 88 -3.49 -33.43 42.13
C SER A 88 -4.15 -32.78 40.90
N PRO A 89 -4.08 -31.44 40.75
CA PRO A 89 -4.72 -30.76 39.63
C PRO A 89 -4.11 -31.20 38.30
N VAL A 90 -4.91 -31.83 37.44
CA VAL A 90 -4.48 -32.26 36.11
C VAL A 90 -4.27 -31.04 35.22
N SER A 91 -3.02 -30.81 34.81
CA SER A 91 -2.69 -29.76 33.84
C SER A 91 -3.06 -30.22 32.42
N VAL A 92 -4.16 -29.70 31.85
CA VAL A 92 -4.46 -29.90 30.43
C VAL A 92 -3.54 -29.01 29.60
N LYS A 93 -2.75 -29.63 28.72
CA LYS A 93 -1.79 -28.95 27.83
C LYS A 93 -2.46 -28.69 26.49
N LEU A 94 -2.68 -27.43 26.15
CA LEU A 94 -3.15 -27.02 24.84
C LEU A 94 -1.98 -26.41 24.06
N TYR A 95 -1.90 -26.74 22.77
CA TYR A 95 -0.88 -26.24 21.84
C TYR A 95 -1.59 -25.47 20.72
N THR A 96 -1.22 -24.20 20.52
CA THR A 96 -1.67 -23.39 19.38
C THR A 96 -0.58 -23.37 18.30
N TYR A 97 -0.98 -23.36 17.03
CA TYR A 97 -0.06 -23.27 15.89
C TYR A 97 -0.18 -21.91 15.21
N ASP A 98 0.90 -21.14 15.23
CA ASP A 98 0.91 -19.73 14.83
C ASP A 98 1.08 -19.53 13.31
N GLY A 99 0.95 -20.59 12.50
CA GLY A 99 1.00 -20.53 11.03
C GLY A 99 2.38 -20.22 10.41
N LYS A 100 3.43 -19.99 11.20
CA LYS A 100 4.81 -19.80 10.71
C LYS A 100 5.55 -21.16 10.66
N PRO A 101 6.39 -21.43 9.64
CA PRO A 101 7.10 -22.70 9.50
C PRO A 101 8.13 -22.97 10.62
N THR A 102 8.41 -21.97 11.45
CA THR A 102 9.16 -22.14 12.70
C THR A 102 8.18 -22.36 13.86
N GLY A 103 7.71 -23.62 13.99
CA GLY A 103 6.71 -24.05 14.96
C GLY A 103 7.12 -23.82 16.42
N ARG A 104 6.82 -22.62 16.96
CA ARG A 104 6.81 -22.38 18.41
C ARG A 104 5.41 -22.66 18.93
N CYS A 105 5.19 -23.84 19.48
CA CYS A 105 3.97 -24.12 20.23
C CYS A 105 4.12 -23.52 21.63
N THR A 106 3.33 -22.49 21.95
CA THR A 106 3.22 -21.97 23.31
C THR A 106 2.37 -22.91 24.16
N ARG A 107 2.89 -23.32 25.32
CA ARG A 107 2.23 -24.27 26.22
C ARG A 107 1.43 -23.50 27.27
N PHE A 108 0.12 -23.75 27.30
CA PHE A 108 -0.80 -23.08 28.20
C PHE A 108 -1.46 -24.08 29.14
N ASN A 109 -1.37 -23.85 30.45
CA ASN A 109 -2.04 -24.66 31.49
C ASN A 109 -3.34 -24.01 31.93
N LEU A 110 -4.50 -24.63 31.70
CA LEU A 110 -5.77 -24.17 32.28
C LEU A 110 -5.84 -24.69 33.73
N THR A 111 -6.17 -23.81 34.68
CA THR A 111 -6.40 -24.19 36.08
C THR A 111 -7.85 -24.61 36.24
N LEU A 112 -8.15 -25.87 35.94
CA LEU A 112 -9.47 -26.47 36.13
C LEU A 112 -9.34 -27.71 37.02
N THR A 113 -10.37 -27.96 37.83
CA THR A 113 -10.48 -29.20 38.61
C THR A 113 -10.94 -30.36 37.72
N ASP A 114 -10.68 -31.61 38.13
CA ASP A 114 -11.04 -32.80 37.34
C ASP A 114 -12.55 -32.88 37.05
N THR A 115 -13.38 -32.37 37.96
CA THR A 115 -14.84 -32.29 37.78
C THR A 115 -15.27 -31.22 36.77
N GLU A 116 -14.49 -30.14 36.63
CA GLU A 116 -14.77 -29.06 35.68
C GLU A 116 -14.28 -29.39 34.27
N LEU A 117 -13.27 -30.24 34.13
CA LEU A 117 -12.79 -30.75 32.84
C LEU A 117 -13.77 -31.70 32.15
N LEU A 118 -14.62 -32.38 32.93
CA LEU A 118 -15.66 -33.26 32.41
C LEU A 118 -16.92 -32.49 31.96
N ASN A 119 -17.07 -31.24 32.39
CA ASN A 119 -18.19 -30.39 32.03
C ASN A 119 -17.84 -29.51 30.82
N LEU A 120 -18.45 -29.79 29.67
CA LEU A 120 -18.22 -29.05 28.42
C LEU A 120 -18.40 -27.54 28.56
N ASN A 121 -19.40 -27.08 29.32
CA ASN A 121 -19.65 -25.65 29.53
C ASN A 121 -18.54 -24.99 30.37
N SER A 122 -18.02 -25.69 31.38
CA SER A 122 -16.93 -25.19 32.22
C SER A 122 -15.62 -25.11 31.44
N LEU A 123 -15.35 -26.13 30.62
CA LEU A 123 -14.21 -26.13 29.70
C LEU A 123 -14.33 -25.03 28.65
N TYR A 124 -15.51 -24.88 28.02
CA TYR A 124 -15.78 -23.83 27.05
C TYR A 124 -15.57 -22.45 27.67
N ASN A 125 -16.11 -22.18 28.86
CA ASN A 125 -15.94 -20.91 29.55
C ASN A 125 -14.48 -20.64 29.93
N ALA A 126 -13.71 -21.65 30.34
CA ALA A 126 -12.30 -21.50 30.65
C ALA A 126 -11.44 -21.25 29.40
N LEU A 127 -11.79 -21.90 28.29
CA LEU A 127 -11.19 -21.65 26.99
C LEU A 127 -11.56 -20.26 26.47
N ASP A 128 -12.82 -19.85 26.58
CA ASP A 128 -13.31 -18.54 26.16
C ASP A 128 -12.73 -17.40 27.02
N LEU A 129 -12.57 -17.60 28.34
CA LEU A 129 -11.93 -16.62 29.22
C LEU A 129 -10.43 -16.43 28.91
N ARG A 130 -9.75 -17.47 28.41
CA ARG A 130 -8.30 -17.44 28.21
C ARG A 130 -7.86 -17.22 26.77
N PHE A 131 -8.60 -17.80 25.83
CA PHE A 131 -8.33 -17.79 24.40
C PHE A 131 -9.46 -17.15 23.60
N GLY A 132 -10.66 -17.06 24.17
CA GLY A 132 -11.71 -16.25 23.58
C GLY A 132 -11.24 -14.81 23.56
N GLN A 133 -10.74 -14.37 22.41
CA GLN A 133 -10.62 -12.96 22.08
C GLN A 133 -12.03 -12.41 21.86
N LYS A 134 -12.89 -12.51 22.88
CA LYS A 134 -13.95 -11.52 23.07
C LYS A 134 -13.22 -10.29 23.53
N PHE A 135 -12.64 -9.57 22.57
CA PHE A 135 -12.23 -8.21 22.83
C PHE A 135 -13.45 -7.54 23.47
N SER A 136 -13.31 -7.10 24.73
CA SER A 136 -14.36 -6.28 25.33
C SER A 136 -14.64 -5.17 24.32
N LYS A 137 -15.93 -4.86 24.08
CA LYS A 137 -16.30 -3.79 23.14
C LYS A 137 -15.52 -2.50 23.42
N ASP A 138 -15.20 -2.26 24.70
CA ASP A 138 -14.34 -1.17 25.18
C ASP A 138 -12.90 -1.27 24.68
N TYR A 139 -12.31 -2.47 24.68
CA TYR A 139 -10.95 -2.69 24.17
C TYR A 139 -10.89 -2.44 22.65
N VAL A 140 -11.86 -2.96 21.88
CA VAL A 140 -11.91 -2.72 20.43
C VAL A 140 -12.13 -1.24 20.14
N SER A 141 -13.02 -0.59 20.90
CA SER A 141 -13.27 0.85 20.78
C SER A 141 -12.00 1.66 21.06
N LEU A 142 -11.22 1.29 22.07
CA LEU A 142 -9.93 1.92 22.36
C LEU A 142 -8.90 1.67 21.26
N GLN A 143 -8.81 0.43 20.76
CA GLN A 143 -7.92 0.07 19.65
C GLN A 143 -8.26 0.87 18.39
N MET A 144 -9.55 1.02 18.09
CA MET A 144 -10.06 1.80 16.97
C MET A 144 -9.66 3.28 17.11
N LYS A 145 -9.89 3.89 18.28
CA LYS A 145 -9.56 5.31 18.55
C LYS A 145 -8.07 5.63 18.38
N THR A 146 -7.22 4.71 18.83
CA THR A 146 -5.76 4.87 18.80
C THR A 146 -5.14 4.45 17.47
N ARG A 147 -5.91 3.81 16.59
CA ARG A 147 -5.41 3.32 15.31
C ARG A 147 -5.05 4.48 14.37
N ARG A 148 -3.87 4.39 13.76
CA ARG A 148 -3.38 5.26 12.68
C ARG A 148 -2.79 4.39 11.58
N GLN A 149 -2.89 4.79 10.32
CA GLN A 149 -2.33 4.08 9.16
C GLN A 149 -0.82 3.92 9.32
N LYS A 150 -0.33 2.69 9.11
CA LYS A 150 1.11 2.39 9.19
C LYS A 150 1.84 2.83 7.92
N PRO A 151 3.15 3.11 7.98
CA PRO A 151 3.90 3.54 6.80
C PRO A 151 3.96 2.52 5.66
N GLU A 152 3.86 1.23 5.99
CA GLU A 152 3.87 0.11 5.04
C GLU A 152 2.46 -0.38 4.65
N GLU A 153 1.42 0.19 5.24
CA GLU A 153 0.04 -0.27 5.07
C GLU A 153 -0.65 0.51 3.95
N SER A 154 -1.30 -0.23 3.04
CA SER A 154 -2.09 0.37 1.97
C SER A 154 -3.36 1.04 2.49
N LEU A 155 -3.87 2.03 1.77
CA LEU A 155 -5.13 2.70 2.11
C LEU A 155 -6.30 1.70 2.22
N GLN A 156 -6.32 0.67 1.37
CA GLN A 156 -7.35 -0.36 1.38
C GLN A 156 -7.28 -1.26 2.61
N GLU A 157 -6.09 -1.71 3.00
CA GLU A 157 -5.89 -2.54 4.20
C GLU A 157 -6.29 -1.75 5.46
N TYR A 158 -5.86 -0.50 5.54
CA TYR A 158 -6.23 0.39 6.64
C TYR A 158 -7.74 0.61 6.71
N ALA A 159 -8.38 0.89 5.58
CA ALA A 159 -9.82 1.10 5.50
C ALA A 159 -10.61 -0.15 5.92
N PHE A 160 -10.19 -1.33 5.46
CA PHE A 160 -10.79 -2.60 5.84
C PHE A 160 -10.69 -2.84 7.36
N GLU A 161 -9.51 -2.60 7.94
CA GLU A 161 -9.32 -2.77 9.38
C GLU A 161 -10.19 -1.80 10.19
N MET A 162 -10.33 -0.54 9.74
CA MET A 162 -11.23 0.41 10.40
C MET A 162 -12.69 -0.04 10.38
N GLN A 163 -13.20 -0.52 9.24
CA GLN A 163 -14.57 -1.06 9.17
C GLN A 163 -14.76 -2.31 10.05
N ARG A 164 -13.74 -3.18 10.10
CA ARG A 164 -13.74 -4.38 10.95
C ARG A 164 -13.82 -4.01 12.43
N LEU A 165 -12.94 -3.11 12.88
CA LEU A 165 -12.91 -2.63 14.26
C LEU A 165 -14.20 -1.93 14.66
N THR A 166 -14.77 -1.10 13.77
CA THR A 166 -16.05 -0.44 14.04
C THR A 166 -17.21 -1.44 14.14
N THR A 167 -17.23 -2.46 13.29
CA THR A 167 -18.27 -3.51 13.35
C THR A 167 -18.18 -4.33 14.63
N LEU A 168 -16.97 -4.60 15.12
CA LEU A 168 -16.74 -5.33 16.36
C LEU A 168 -17.03 -4.48 17.61
N ALA A 169 -16.63 -3.20 17.62
CA ALA A 169 -16.83 -2.31 18.77
C ALA A 169 -18.30 -1.87 18.91
N PHE A 170 -18.97 -1.62 17.79
CA PHE A 170 -20.29 -0.99 17.76
C PHE A 170 -21.34 -1.91 17.12
N SER A 171 -21.26 -3.22 17.39
CA SER A 171 -22.19 -4.23 16.84
C SER A 171 -23.67 -3.92 17.11
N ASP A 172 -23.96 -3.19 18.18
CA ASP A 172 -25.33 -2.88 18.64
C ASP A 172 -25.91 -1.64 17.92
N PHE A 173 -25.08 -0.89 17.19
CA PHE A 173 -25.49 0.32 16.47
C PHE A 173 -25.91 0.01 15.03
N SER A 174 -26.78 0.86 14.48
CA SER A 174 -27.21 0.74 13.09
C SER A 174 -26.03 0.85 12.12
N ALA A 175 -26.17 0.25 10.94
CA ALA A 175 -25.13 0.28 9.91
C ALA A 175 -24.70 1.72 9.55
N ASN A 176 -25.66 2.64 9.45
CA ASN A 176 -25.38 4.04 9.11
C ASN A 176 -24.50 4.72 10.18
N VAL A 177 -24.78 4.50 11.46
CA VAL A 177 -23.97 5.07 12.55
C VAL A 177 -22.57 4.47 12.55
N ARG A 178 -22.46 3.15 12.33
CA ARG A 178 -21.17 2.47 12.17
C ARG A 178 -20.35 3.03 10.99
N GLU A 179 -20.99 3.31 9.86
CA GLU A 179 -20.32 3.92 8.71
C GLU A 179 -19.84 5.34 9.00
N MET A 180 -20.65 6.17 9.66
CA MET A 180 -20.23 7.53 10.06
C MET A 180 -19.04 7.51 11.03
N ILE A 181 -19.07 6.62 12.03
CA ILE A 181 -17.94 6.44 12.95
C ILE A 181 -16.70 5.94 12.17
N SER A 182 -16.86 4.94 11.31
CA SER A 182 -15.75 4.41 10.51
C SER A 182 -15.13 5.50 9.63
N LEU A 183 -15.96 6.35 9.02
CA LEU A 183 -15.55 7.48 8.19
C LEU A 183 -14.69 8.46 8.98
N GLU A 184 -15.20 8.94 10.12
CA GLU A 184 -14.51 9.93 10.95
C GLU A 184 -13.12 9.45 11.37
N TYR A 185 -13.03 8.24 11.92
CA TYR A 185 -11.76 7.69 12.38
C TYR A 185 -10.82 7.27 11.25
N PHE A 186 -11.35 6.85 10.09
CA PHE A 186 -10.54 6.61 8.90
C PHE A 186 -9.85 7.90 8.46
N VAL A 187 -10.59 9.00 8.33
CA VAL A 187 -10.03 10.29 7.95
C VAL A 187 -9.02 10.76 8.99
N ASP A 188 -9.33 10.63 10.28
CA ASP A 188 -8.43 11.03 11.36
C ASP A 188 -7.12 10.23 11.41
N GLY A 189 -7.13 8.99 10.95
CA GLY A 189 -5.97 8.12 11.01
C GLY A 189 -5.20 7.94 9.71
N LEU A 190 -5.54 8.66 8.64
CA LEU A 190 -4.74 8.71 7.41
C LEU A 190 -3.32 9.22 7.70
N LYS A 191 -2.32 8.58 7.09
CA LYS A 191 -0.90 8.93 7.23
C LYS A 191 -0.54 10.19 6.45
N ASP A 192 -0.98 10.28 5.20
CA ASP A 192 -0.61 11.38 4.31
C ASP A 192 -1.46 12.61 4.63
N GLU A 193 -0.80 13.66 5.14
CA GLU A 193 -1.46 14.88 5.60
C GLU A 193 -2.18 15.63 4.45
N GLU A 194 -1.62 15.59 3.24
CA GLU A 194 -2.25 16.17 2.05
C GLU A 194 -3.56 15.44 1.68
N ILE A 195 -3.56 14.10 1.73
CA ILE A 195 -4.76 13.28 1.46
C ILE A 195 -5.77 13.50 2.59
N GLN A 196 -5.32 13.48 3.84
CA GLN A 196 -6.16 13.71 5.01
C GLN A 196 -6.88 15.07 4.91
N MET A 197 -6.13 16.14 4.64
CA MET A 197 -6.70 17.48 4.51
C MET A 197 -7.72 17.56 3.38
N ALA A 198 -7.39 17.02 2.20
CA ALA A 198 -8.29 17.01 1.05
C ALA A 198 -9.58 16.23 1.34
N VAL A 199 -9.48 15.10 2.04
CA VAL A 199 -10.64 14.29 2.44
C VAL A 199 -11.46 15.00 3.52
N ARG A 200 -10.84 15.70 4.47
CA ARG A 200 -11.56 16.51 5.49
C ARG A 200 -12.32 17.69 4.88
N MET A 201 -11.75 18.33 3.87
CA MET A 201 -12.40 19.44 3.16
C MET A 201 -13.58 18.99 2.31
N ALA A 202 -13.59 17.72 1.91
CA ALA A 202 -14.69 17.13 1.17
C ALA A 202 -15.77 16.58 2.12
N VAL A 203 -17.04 16.72 1.72
CA VAL A 203 -18.17 16.20 2.49
C VAL A 203 -18.53 14.80 1.99
N PHE A 204 -18.26 13.78 2.80
CA PHE A 204 -18.63 12.40 2.51
C PHE A 204 -19.76 11.92 3.43
N LYS A 205 -20.73 11.23 2.82
CA LYS A 205 -21.78 10.51 3.56
C LYS A 205 -21.48 9.02 3.69
N ASP A 206 -20.77 8.46 2.70
CA ASP A 206 -20.51 7.03 2.65
C ASP A 206 -19.00 6.74 2.69
N PHE A 207 -18.64 5.74 3.50
CA PHE A 207 -17.27 5.28 3.69
C PHE A 207 -16.57 4.95 2.39
N LYS A 208 -17.29 4.25 1.50
CA LYS A 208 -16.80 3.82 0.20
C LYS A 208 -16.31 5.00 -0.66
N TYR A 209 -17.04 6.12 -0.66
CA TYR A 209 -16.65 7.28 -1.48
C TYR A 209 -15.43 7.99 -0.91
N ALA A 210 -15.28 8.07 0.42
CA ALA A 210 -14.08 8.60 1.03
C ALA A 210 -12.83 7.77 0.67
N LEU A 211 -12.94 6.43 0.71
CA LEU A 211 -11.86 5.54 0.26
C LEU A 211 -11.54 5.74 -1.23
N LEU A 212 -12.56 5.75 -2.11
CA LEU A 212 -12.33 5.98 -3.53
C LEU A 212 -11.70 7.35 -3.82
N TYR A 213 -12.07 8.38 -3.06
CA TYR A 213 -11.50 9.71 -3.21
C TYR A 213 -10.04 9.77 -2.76
N SER A 214 -9.71 9.17 -1.60
CA SER A 214 -8.32 9.06 -1.15
C SER A 214 -7.43 8.31 -2.15
N LEU A 215 -7.91 7.19 -2.71
CA LEU A 215 -7.21 6.45 -3.78
C LEU A 215 -7.02 7.28 -5.05
N LYS A 216 -8.00 8.12 -5.43
CA LYS A 216 -7.85 9.02 -6.58
C LYS A 216 -6.75 10.05 -6.35
N ILE A 217 -6.64 10.60 -5.15
CA ILE A 217 -5.57 11.55 -4.82
C ILE A 217 -4.23 10.83 -4.85
N GLU A 218 -4.12 9.65 -4.25
CA GLU A 218 -2.90 8.84 -4.27
C GLU A 218 -2.45 8.52 -5.72
N ALA A 219 -3.38 8.13 -6.59
CA ALA A 219 -3.07 7.91 -8.00
C ALA A 219 -2.65 9.21 -8.72
N ALA A 220 -3.28 10.34 -8.41
CA ALA A 220 -2.95 11.64 -9.00
C ALA A 220 -1.59 12.16 -8.53
N THR A 221 -1.25 12.00 -7.25
CA THR A 221 0.06 12.38 -6.71
C THR A 221 1.17 11.52 -7.33
N GLN A 222 0.94 10.20 -7.45
CA GLN A 222 1.84 9.28 -8.16
C GLN A 222 2.01 9.65 -9.65
N ALA A 223 0.95 10.06 -10.35
CA ALA A 223 1.08 10.52 -11.73
C ALA A 223 1.87 11.85 -11.83
N SER A 224 1.64 12.77 -10.88
CA SER A 224 2.29 14.09 -10.87
C SER A 224 3.78 14.05 -10.50
N CYS A 225 4.23 13.04 -9.76
CA CYS A 225 5.64 12.88 -9.41
C CYS A 225 6.47 12.27 -10.55
N ILE A 226 5.84 11.52 -11.47
CA ILE A 226 6.50 10.99 -12.68
C ILE A 226 6.82 12.12 -13.66
N ASP A 227 5.96 13.15 -13.74
CA ASP A 227 6.06 14.24 -14.72
C ASP A 227 6.95 15.43 -14.24
N ARG A 228 7.31 15.49 -12.95
CA ARG A 228 8.05 16.61 -12.33
C ARG A 228 9.58 16.43 -12.31
N HIS A 229 10.17 15.99 -13.42
CA HIS A 229 11.64 15.99 -13.57
C HIS A 229 12.26 17.35 -13.93
N SER A 230 11.51 18.46 -13.97
CA SER A 230 12.08 19.74 -14.46
C SER A 230 11.70 21.04 -13.74
N ILE A 231 11.02 21.03 -12.59
CA ILE A 231 10.76 22.30 -11.88
C ILE A 231 11.24 22.18 -10.43
N ARG A 232 12.50 22.62 -10.23
CA ARG A 232 12.97 23.15 -8.95
C ARG A 232 12.10 24.34 -8.60
N GLU A 233 11.20 24.18 -7.64
CA GLU A 233 10.63 25.33 -6.95
C GLU A 233 10.44 25.01 -5.47
N ALA A 234 10.81 25.98 -4.66
CA ALA A 234 11.15 25.85 -3.26
C ALA A 234 9.98 25.33 -2.40
N ARG A 235 10.06 24.07 -1.95
CA ARG A 235 9.51 23.68 -0.65
C ARG A 235 10.67 23.58 0.33
N VAL A 236 10.81 24.60 1.17
CA VAL A 236 11.42 24.44 2.49
C VAL A 236 10.34 23.80 3.34
N MET A 237 10.35 22.47 3.47
CA MET A 237 9.83 21.77 4.64
C MET A 237 10.59 20.45 4.75
N THR A 238 11.08 20.24 5.95
CA THR A 238 11.89 19.13 6.43
C THR A 238 11.15 17.80 6.39
N ASP A 239 11.95 16.75 6.23
CA ASP A 239 11.72 15.34 6.53
C ASP A 239 10.87 14.52 5.54
N GLU A 240 11.57 13.55 4.94
CA GLU A 240 11.22 12.67 3.82
C GLU A 240 11.07 11.20 4.32
N PRO A 241 10.46 10.22 3.58
CA PRO A 241 10.87 9.87 2.21
C PRO A 241 9.81 9.33 1.21
N CYS A 242 9.57 10.05 0.11
CA CYS A 242 9.76 9.56 -1.27
C CYS A 242 11.20 9.78 -1.80
N GLU A 243 12.07 10.50 -1.08
CA GLU A 243 13.50 10.73 -1.36
C GLU A 243 14.31 9.43 -1.37
N SER A 244 13.85 8.37 -0.70
CA SER A 244 14.71 7.20 -0.41
C SER A 244 15.21 6.43 -1.63
N ARG A 245 14.56 6.53 -2.80
CA ARG A 245 15.05 5.89 -4.03
C ARG A 245 16.03 6.78 -4.78
N CYS A 246 15.68 8.05 -4.94
CA CYS A 246 16.54 9.03 -5.62
C CYS A 246 17.78 9.38 -4.80
N ILE A 247 17.69 9.49 -3.48
CA ILE A 247 18.85 9.68 -2.59
C ILE A 247 19.79 8.48 -2.69
N LYS A 248 19.28 7.25 -2.61
CA LYS A 248 20.15 6.06 -2.71
C LYS A 248 20.86 5.98 -4.06
N GLU A 249 20.20 6.38 -5.14
CA GLU A 249 20.82 6.47 -6.46
C GLU A 249 21.85 7.61 -6.54
N ILE A 250 21.60 8.76 -5.92
CA ILE A 250 22.53 9.89 -5.84
C ILE A 250 23.74 9.58 -4.93
N GLU A 251 23.52 8.91 -3.80
CA GLU A 251 24.56 8.44 -2.89
C GLU A 251 25.45 7.42 -3.59
N LYS A 252 24.85 6.46 -4.30
CA LYS A 252 25.58 5.49 -5.11
C LYS A 252 26.37 6.17 -6.24
N MET A 253 25.78 7.13 -6.94
CA MET A 253 26.50 7.94 -7.94
C MET A 253 27.63 8.77 -7.32
N LYS A 254 27.45 9.28 -6.10
CA LYS A 254 28.48 10.03 -5.37
C LYS A 254 29.64 9.13 -4.97
N GLU A 255 29.36 7.91 -4.51
CA GLU A 255 30.38 6.89 -4.21
C GLU A 255 31.13 6.46 -5.48
N GLU A 256 30.41 6.23 -6.59
CA GLU A 256 31.01 5.90 -7.89
C GLU A 256 31.89 7.05 -8.41
N MET A 257 31.42 8.30 -8.30
CA MET A 257 32.20 9.48 -8.70
C MET A 257 33.43 9.70 -7.81
N GLN A 258 33.32 9.46 -6.49
CA GLN A 258 34.45 9.51 -5.57
C GLN A 258 35.47 8.39 -5.84
N ALA A 259 35.03 7.18 -6.20
CA ALA A 259 35.90 6.09 -6.60
C ALA A 259 36.68 6.44 -7.89
N LEU A 260 36.03 7.05 -8.88
CA LEU A 260 36.69 7.51 -10.12
C LEU A 260 37.70 8.64 -9.86
N ILE A 261 37.38 9.60 -8.98
CA ILE A 261 38.31 10.66 -8.58
C ILE A 261 39.52 10.05 -7.86
N SER A 262 39.31 9.07 -6.99
CA SER A 262 40.37 8.40 -6.22
C SER A 262 41.29 7.58 -7.13
N GLN A 263 40.73 6.86 -8.12
CA GLN A 263 41.52 6.19 -9.15
C GLN A 263 42.36 7.19 -9.97
N ARG A 264 41.78 8.35 -10.31
CA ARG A 264 42.51 9.40 -11.05
C ARG A 264 43.61 10.05 -10.21
N GLN A 265 43.40 10.25 -8.91
CA GLN A 265 44.41 10.77 -7.99
C GLN A 265 45.53 9.76 -7.74
N ASN A 266 45.24 8.46 -7.62
CA ASN A 266 46.26 7.41 -7.51
C ASN A 266 47.10 7.28 -8.79
N ARG A 267 46.49 7.41 -9.98
CA ARG A 267 47.27 7.48 -11.24
C ARG A 267 48.18 8.71 -11.33
N ARG A 268 47.80 9.83 -10.71
CA ARG A 268 48.64 11.04 -10.63
C ARG A 268 49.69 11.00 -9.50
N ARG A 269 49.56 10.09 -8.53
CA ARG A 269 50.53 9.85 -7.45
C ARG A 269 51.58 8.79 -7.80
N GLY A 270 51.63 8.30 -9.04
CA GLY A 270 52.84 7.61 -9.54
C GLY A 270 54.03 8.56 -9.41
N SER A 271 55.09 8.13 -8.72
CA SER A 271 56.19 9.02 -8.34
C SER A 271 56.69 9.78 -9.56
N ILE A 272 56.65 11.11 -9.54
CA ILE A 272 57.11 11.91 -10.67
C ILE A 272 58.62 11.70 -10.81
N THR A 273 59.05 11.03 -11.88
CA THR A 273 60.47 10.73 -12.13
C THR A 273 61.10 11.82 -12.99
N CYS A 274 62.29 12.26 -12.60
CA CYS A 274 63.04 13.24 -13.37
C CYS A 274 63.52 12.64 -14.69
N TRP A 275 63.16 13.26 -15.81
CA TRP A 275 63.53 12.80 -17.16
C TRP A 275 65.02 13.00 -17.49
N GLY A 276 65.76 13.70 -16.63
CA GLY A 276 67.21 13.92 -16.79
C GLY A 276 68.08 12.98 -15.97
N CYS A 277 67.68 12.62 -14.74
CA CYS A 277 68.46 11.77 -13.85
C CYS A 277 67.79 10.45 -13.44
N GLY A 278 66.52 10.25 -13.78
CA GLY A 278 65.76 9.03 -13.46
C GLY A 278 65.24 8.93 -12.02
N GLU A 279 65.64 9.82 -11.10
CA GLU A 279 65.21 9.78 -9.70
C GLU A 279 63.79 10.33 -9.49
N SER A 280 63.03 9.73 -8.57
CA SER A 280 61.65 10.11 -8.24
C SER A 280 61.58 11.28 -7.26
N GLY A 281 60.57 12.14 -7.40
CA GLY A 281 60.25 13.23 -6.47
C GLY A 281 60.42 14.64 -7.05
N HIS A 282 60.95 14.79 -8.27
CA HIS A 282 61.12 16.08 -8.93
C HIS A 282 61.09 15.96 -10.47
N LEU A 283 60.81 17.07 -11.15
CA LEU A 283 60.88 17.19 -12.62
C LEU A 283 62.26 17.69 -13.06
N ARG A 284 62.62 17.49 -14.33
CA ARG A 284 63.93 17.91 -14.90
C ARG A 284 64.27 19.37 -14.62
N SER A 285 63.26 20.26 -14.63
CA SER A 285 63.42 21.69 -14.34
C SER A 285 63.90 22.00 -12.92
N ASN A 286 63.56 21.14 -11.94
CA ASN A 286 63.96 21.28 -10.54
C ASN A 286 65.01 20.23 -10.16
N CYS A 287 65.76 19.70 -11.14
CA CYS A 287 66.77 18.70 -10.88
C CYS A 287 67.99 19.34 -10.19
N PRO A 288 68.37 18.87 -8.98
CA PRO A 288 69.49 19.44 -8.24
C PRO A 288 70.84 19.25 -8.95
N ARG A 289 70.93 18.32 -9.93
CA ARG A 289 72.11 18.12 -10.78
C ARG A 289 72.23 19.13 -11.93
N ASN A 290 71.18 19.89 -12.22
CA ASN A 290 71.18 20.87 -13.31
C ASN A 290 71.61 22.25 -12.80
N LYS A 291 72.89 22.38 -12.40
CA LYS A 291 73.54 23.67 -12.18
C LYS A 291 74.68 23.81 -13.18
N LYS A 292 74.47 24.69 -14.18
CA LYS A 292 75.37 25.32 -15.18
C LYS A 292 74.50 25.62 -16.42
N GLU A 293 74.44 26.79 -17.05
CA GLU A 293 75.25 28.00 -17.07
C GLU A 293 74.35 29.16 -17.57
N ASP A 294 74.66 30.39 -17.13
CA ASP A 294 74.01 31.65 -17.49
C ASP A 294 74.14 31.97 -18.98
N HIS A 295 73.06 31.88 -19.77
CA HIS A 295 73.02 32.49 -21.11
C HIS A 295 71.67 33.19 -21.38
N SER A 296 71.68 34.51 -21.12
CA SER A 296 71.29 35.55 -22.06
C SER A 296 70.05 35.35 -22.97
N THR A 297 69.20 36.38 -22.93
CA THR A 297 68.43 37.01 -24.02
C THR A 297 66.98 36.61 -24.36
N LYS A 298 66.15 37.66 -24.31
CA LYS A 298 65.07 38.10 -25.23
C LYS A 298 63.65 37.57 -25.00
N CYS A 299 62.88 38.38 -24.28
CA CYS A 299 61.41 38.39 -24.24
C CYS A 299 60.83 38.89 -25.58
N TRP A 300 60.06 38.04 -26.26
CA TRP A 300 59.31 38.32 -27.49
C TRP A 300 57.84 38.65 -27.19
N GLY A 301 57.56 39.59 -26.28
CA GLY A 301 56.20 39.93 -25.84
C GLY A 301 55.71 41.36 -26.13
N CYS A 302 56.61 42.30 -26.45
CA CYS A 302 56.25 43.71 -26.62
C CYS A 302 55.89 44.12 -28.07
N TRP A 303 55.26 43.25 -28.86
CA TRP A 303 54.97 43.54 -30.29
C TRP A 303 53.50 43.87 -30.62
N TRP A 304 52.60 43.96 -29.64
CA TRP A 304 51.14 44.07 -29.89
C TRP A 304 50.45 45.30 -29.26
N SER A 305 51.11 46.47 -29.23
CA SER A 305 50.47 47.70 -28.72
C SER A 305 50.78 48.98 -29.51
N ARG A 306 51.10 48.90 -30.81
CA ARG A 306 51.46 50.09 -31.60
C ARG A 306 50.75 50.30 -32.94
N ILE A 307 49.62 49.64 -33.20
CA ILE A 307 48.84 49.87 -34.42
C ILE A 307 47.36 49.99 -34.03
N HIS A 308 46.90 51.25 -33.90
CA HIS A 308 45.52 51.76 -34.04
C HIS A 308 45.32 53.01 -33.15
N LYS A 309 45.95 54.12 -33.55
CA LYS A 309 45.50 55.50 -33.25
C LYS A 309 46.20 56.46 -34.22
N LYS A 310 45.57 56.65 -35.37
CA LYS A 310 45.59 57.89 -36.15
C LYS A 310 44.19 58.07 -36.71
#